data_AF-A0A1W6K2J8-F1
#
_entry.id   AF-A0A1W6K2J8-F1
#
_cell.length_a   1.000
_cell.length_b   1.000
_cell.length_c   1.000
_cell.angle_alpha   90.00
_cell.angle_beta   90.00
_cell.angle_gamma   90.00
#
_symmetry.space_group_name_H-M   'P 1'
#
loop_
_entity.id
_entity.type
_entity.pdbx_description
1 polymer ?
#
loop_
_entity_poly.entity_id
_entity_poly.type
_entity_poly.pdbx_seq_one_letter_code
_entity_poly.pdbx_strand_id
1 'polypeptide(L)'
;MLSSILIWLFTPVYELKGVNYSQLISPLGFQISLFKSTYILVSPLTILALFFFIFSAILPLIWKSSRYSLYSSTISAGFGIVMIINSFIFDERYLHYYGYSILPTPTGSFYISFPYIAVYGFPFYLFIGASAISALNSATKARWLSFRRLTLLDKLKLDLERGEIIKSLMSLANSFYLDYATIGDSTLKINDLVVTKGDEPKISLLFSSGEKIFFGKNHVLYQDREGELRYYDSLEGLKLAIQKILEKSNFNTGLRKDSNELYN
;
A
#
# COMPACT_ATOMS: atom_id res chain seq x y z
N MET A 1 16.37 4.48 -5.46
CA MET A 1 15.42 5.55 -5.88
C MET A 1 15.44 6.71 -4.90
N LEU A 2 15.05 6.55 -3.63
CA LEU A 2 15.14 7.62 -2.61
C LEU A 2 16.54 8.24 -2.49
N SER A 3 17.59 7.43 -2.46
CA SER A 3 18.99 7.90 -2.46
C SER A 3 19.31 8.73 -3.71
N SER A 4 18.88 8.28 -4.89
CA SER A 4 19.05 8.97 -6.17
C SER A 4 18.40 10.35 -6.15
N ILE A 5 17.17 10.45 -5.60
CA ILE A 5 16.44 11.71 -5.45
C ILE A 5 17.15 12.67 -4.50
N LEU A 6 17.58 12.17 -3.33
CA LEU A 6 18.30 12.99 -2.35
C LEU A 6 19.60 13.55 -2.91
N ILE A 7 20.36 12.74 -3.64
CA ILE A 7 21.62 13.19 -4.25
C ILE A 7 21.34 14.18 -5.40
N TRP A 8 20.23 14.03 -6.14
CA TRP A 8 19.84 14.96 -7.21
C TRP A 8 19.50 16.37 -6.69
N LEU A 9 19.06 16.51 -5.43
CA LEU A 9 18.83 17.83 -4.82
C LEU A 9 20.11 18.66 -4.68
N PHE A 10 21.26 18.00 -4.56
CA PHE A 10 22.56 18.66 -4.33
C PHE A 10 23.50 18.59 -5.53
N THR A 11 23.30 17.61 -6.41
CA THR A 11 24.15 17.38 -7.58
C THR A 11 23.29 17.21 -8.82
N PRO A 12 23.65 17.81 -9.96
CA PRO A 12 22.83 17.74 -11.16
C PRO A 12 22.87 16.36 -11.80
N VAL A 13 21.81 16.01 -12.52
CA VAL A 13 21.78 14.78 -13.35
C VAL A 13 22.70 14.94 -14.57
N TYR A 14 22.83 16.16 -15.06
CA TYR A 14 23.64 16.51 -16.22
C TYR A 14 24.19 17.91 -16.07
N GLU A 15 25.43 18.09 -16.53
CA GLU A 15 26.10 19.38 -16.55
C GLU A 15 26.87 19.54 -17.88
N LEU A 16 26.62 20.67 -18.54
CA LEU A 16 27.47 21.22 -19.57
C LEU A 16 28.39 22.23 -18.90
N LYS A 17 29.71 22.02 -19.01
CA LYS A 17 30.70 22.85 -18.32
C LYS A 17 31.68 23.47 -19.31
N GLY A 18 31.83 24.78 -19.24
CA GLY A 18 32.85 25.59 -19.90
C GLY A 18 33.55 26.51 -18.90
N VAL A 19 34.51 27.32 -19.36
CA VAL A 19 35.32 28.18 -18.48
C VAL A 19 34.47 29.25 -17.76
N ASN A 20 33.55 29.87 -18.49
CA ASN A 20 32.68 30.94 -17.99
C ASN A 20 31.19 30.63 -18.21
N TYR A 21 30.86 29.36 -18.44
CA TYR A 21 29.52 28.91 -18.74
C TYR A 21 29.29 27.55 -18.06
N SER A 22 28.18 27.40 -17.38
CA SER A 22 27.72 26.08 -16.94
C SER A 22 26.21 25.98 -17.08
N GLN A 23 25.73 24.89 -17.62
CA GLN A 23 24.30 24.59 -17.65
C GLN A 23 24.05 23.24 -17.03
N LEU A 24 23.07 23.17 -16.13
CA LEU A 24 22.83 21.97 -15.34
C LEU A 24 21.34 21.64 -15.21
N ILE A 25 21.03 20.34 -15.25
CA ILE A 25 19.67 19.81 -15.06
C ILE A 25 19.47 19.51 -13.58
N SER A 26 18.80 20.43 -12.91
CA SER A 26 18.37 20.33 -11.52
C SER A 26 16.93 19.77 -11.41
N PRO A 27 16.48 19.38 -10.21
CA PRO A 27 15.10 18.97 -10.00
C PRO A 27 14.07 20.04 -10.38
N LEU A 28 14.42 21.32 -10.21
CA LEU A 28 13.52 22.46 -10.50
C LEU A 28 13.53 22.90 -11.97
N GLY A 29 14.57 22.52 -12.72
CA GLY A 29 14.70 22.87 -14.12
C GLY A 29 16.15 23.03 -14.56
N PHE A 30 16.35 23.87 -15.57
CA PHE A 30 17.67 24.16 -16.11
C PHE A 30 18.24 25.36 -15.39
N GLN A 31 19.40 25.19 -14.76
CA GLN A 31 20.15 26.30 -14.21
C GLN A 31 21.31 26.62 -15.16
N ILE A 32 21.38 27.86 -15.61
CA ILE A 32 22.37 28.34 -16.55
C ILE A 32 23.16 29.45 -15.85
N SER A 33 24.47 29.24 -15.67
CA SER A 33 25.39 30.22 -15.11
C SER A 33 26.32 30.73 -16.19
N LEU A 34 26.41 32.06 -16.31
CA LEU A 34 27.25 32.76 -17.28
C LEU A 34 28.13 33.78 -16.55
N PHE A 35 29.44 33.61 -16.64
CA PHE A 35 30.50 34.29 -15.90
C PHE A 35 30.33 34.21 -14.37
N LYS A 36 29.31 34.86 -13.81
CA LYS A 36 28.91 34.83 -12.39
C LYS A 36 27.41 35.03 -12.16
N SER A 37 26.63 35.29 -13.20
CA SER A 37 25.18 35.40 -13.11
C SER A 37 24.56 34.03 -13.28
N THR A 38 23.56 33.69 -12.47
CA THR A 38 22.86 32.41 -12.52
C THR A 38 21.39 32.65 -12.82
N TYR A 39 20.88 31.94 -13.82
CA TYR A 39 19.50 31.97 -14.26
C TYR A 39 18.90 30.59 -14.08
N ILE A 40 17.66 30.54 -13.59
CA ILE A 40 16.91 29.29 -13.45
C ILE A 40 15.72 29.35 -14.39
N LEU A 41 15.71 28.45 -15.36
CA LEU A 41 14.56 28.18 -16.20
C LEU A 41 13.80 27.01 -15.59
N VAL A 42 12.69 27.33 -14.92
CA VAL A 42 11.80 26.34 -14.31
C VAL A 42 11.26 25.42 -15.40
N SER A 43 11.46 24.11 -15.25
CA SER A 43 11.04 23.12 -16.23
C SER A 43 9.96 22.20 -15.65
N PRO A 44 8.75 22.17 -16.24
CA PRO A 44 7.74 21.19 -15.87
C PRO A 44 8.23 19.75 -16.01
N LEU A 45 9.14 19.48 -16.95
CA LEU A 45 9.66 18.14 -17.23
C LEU A 45 10.49 17.61 -16.05
N THR A 46 11.43 18.39 -15.52
CA THR A 46 12.28 17.96 -14.40
C THR A 46 11.46 17.82 -13.12
N ILE A 47 10.48 18.70 -12.92
CA ILE A 47 9.56 18.64 -11.79
C ILE A 47 8.69 17.38 -11.86
N LEU A 48 8.11 17.07 -13.02
CA LEU A 48 7.35 15.84 -13.22
C LEU A 48 8.23 14.59 -13.04
N ALA A 49 9.48 14.62 -13.52
CA ALA A 49 10.43 13.55 -13.28
C ALA A 49 10.64 13.29 -11.78
N LEU A 50 10.84 14.37 -11.00
CA LEU A 50 10.97 14.29 -9.55
C LEU A 50 9.74 13.65 -8.91
N PHE A 51 8.53 14.09 -9.26
CA PHE A 51 7.30 13.50 -8.75
C PHE A 51 7.19 12.01 -9.06
N PHE A 52 7.46 11.62 -10.31
CA PHE A 52 7.42 10.22 -10.71
C PHE A 52 8.47 9.37 -9.98
N PHE A 53 9.69 9.88 -9.75
CA PHE A 53 10.67 9.15 -8.96
C PHE A 53 10.25 9.03 -7.48
N ILE A 54 9.62 10.06 -6.91
CA ILE A 54 9.06 10.00 -5.56
C ILE A 54 7.97 8.94 -5.47
N PHE A 55 7.00 8.94 -6.39
CA PHE A 55 5.95 7.93 -6.44
C PHE A 55 6.54 6.53 -6.60
N SER A 56 7.52 6.35 -7.49
CA SER A 56 8.23 5.09 -7.65
C SER A 56 8.85 4.59 -6.34
N ALA A 57 9.44 5.48 -5.54
CA ALA A 57 10.02 5.11 -4.26
C ALA A 57 8.98 4.80 -3.16
N ILE A 58 7.86 5.54 -3.14
CA ILE A 58 6.85 5.46 -2.08
C ILE A 58 5.86 4.31 -2.32
N LEU A 59 5.52 3.99 -3.57
CA LEU A 59 4.51 2.97 -3.91
C LEU A 59 4.78 1.60 -3.25
N PRO A 60 6.02 1.06 -3.26
CA PRO A 60 6.33 -0.19 -2.56
C PRO A 60 6.21 -0.08 -1.03
N LEU A 61 6.40 1.12 -0.46
CA LEU A 61 6.32 1.37 0.98
C LEU A 61 4.88 1.46 1.49
N ILE A 62 3.99 2.10 0.74
CA ILE A 62 2.57 2.23 1.12
C ILE A 62 1.82 0.94 0.78
N TRP A 63 2.04 0.38 -0.41
CA TRP A 63 1.27 -0.75 -0.92
C TRP A 63 2.05 -2.07 -0.84
N LYS A 64 2.45 -2.45 0.37
CA LYS A 64 3.26 -3.65 0.64
C LYS A 64 2.55 -4.99 0.35
N SER A 65 1.22 -5.00 0.35
CA SER A 65 0.39 -6.22 0.32
C SER A 65 0.35 -6.91 -1.06
N SER A 66 0.61 -6.17 -2.14
CA SER A 66 0.40 -6.67 -3.50
C SER A 66 1.64 -6.55 -4.39
N ARG A 67 1.75 -7.45 -5.38
CA ARG A 67 2.74 -7.35 -6.46
C ARG A 67 2.50 -6.15 -7.37
N TYR A 68 1.27 -5.62 -7.39
CA TYR A 68 0.91 -4.44 -8.18
C TYR A 68 1.70 -3.19 -7.78
N SER A 69 2.15 -3.08 -6.52
CA SER A 69 2.96 -1.94 -6.10
C SER A 69 4.32 -1.87 -6.79
N LEU A 70 4.91 -3.03 -7.12
CA LEU A 70 6.17 -3.10 -7.86
C LEU A 70 5.98 -2.78 -9.35
N TYR A 71 4.87 -3.23 -9.96
CA TYR A 71 4.53 -2.83 -11.34
C TYR A 71 4.32 -1.32 -11.44
N SER A 72 3.52 -0.75 -10.55
CA SER A 72 3.28 0.70 -10.52
C SER A 72 4.55 1.49 -10.21
N SER A 73 5.41 0.99 -9.30
CA SER A 73 6.71 1.60 -9.02
C SER A 73 7.62 1.62 -10.25
N THR A 74 7.64 0.53 -11.03
CA THR A 74 8.43 0.42 -12.26
C THR A 74 7.91 1.36 -13.35
N ILE A 75 6.59 1.38 -13.57
CA ILE A 75 5.96 2.28 -14.54
C ILE A 75 6.25 3.74 -14.17
N SER A 76 6.13 4.09 -12.89
CA SER A 76 6.43 5.43 -12.40
C SER A 76 7.91 5.79 -12.58
N ALA A 77 8.84 4.87 -12.31
CA ALA A 77 10.27 5.08 -12.61
C ALA A 77 10.51 5.31 -14.11
N GLY A 78 9.84 4.54 -14.97
CA GLY A 78 9.89 4.69 -16.42
C GLY A 78 9.44 6.07 -16.88
N PHE A 79 8.30 6.56 -16.37
CA PHE A 79 7.87 7.94 -16.65
C PHE A 79 8.89 8.98 -16.18
N GLY A 80 9.49 8.79 -15.00
CA GLY A 80 10.57 9.66 -14.53
C GLY A 80 11.75 9.74 -15.50
N ILE A 81 12.21 8.58 -16.00
CA ILE A 81 13.28 8.52 -17.01
C ILE A 81 12.87 9.21 -18.30
N VAL A 82 11.66 8.95 -18.80
CA VAL A 82 11.16 9.58 -20.04
C VAL A 82 11.12 11.11 -19.89
N MET A 83 10.73 11.63 -18.73
CA MET A 83 10.75 13.07 -18.48
C MET A 83 12.17 13.64 -18.47
N ILE A 84 13.15 12.94 -17.90
CA ILE A 84 14.57 13.32 -17.98
C ILE A 84 15.08 13.32 -19.42
N ILE A 85 14.77 12.28 -20.20
CA ILE A 85 15.12 12.21 -21.63
C ILE A 85 14.50 13.38 -22.40
N ASN A 86 13.24 13.70 -22.14
CA ASN A 86 12.60 14.87 -22.75
C ASN A 86 13.26 16.18 -22.32
N SER A 87 13.76 16.30 -21.08
CA SER A 87 14.54 17.46 -20.66
C SER A 87 15.84 17.59 -21.46
N PHE A 88 16.53 16.49 -21.76
CA PHE A 88 17.69 16.51 -22.66
C PHE A 88 17.34 16.94 -24.07
N ILE A 89 16.25 16.41 -24.64
CA ILE A 89 15.79 16.80 -25.97
C ILE A 89 15.41 18.28 -25.99
N PHE A 90 14.79 18.78 -24.92
CA PHE A 90 14.46 20.19 -24.79
C PHE A 90 15.73 21.06 -24.74
N ASP A 91 16.72 20.66 -23.94
CA ASP A 91 18.02 21.33 -23.87
C ASP A 91 18.68 21.43 -25.25
N GLU A 92 18.89 20.30 -25.91
CA GLU A 92 19.53 20.21 -27.23
C GLU A 92 18.78 20.95 -28.35
N ARG A 93 17.47 21.20 -28.19
CA ARG A 93 16.66 21.84 -29.22
C ARG A 93 16.44 23.34 -28.99
N TYR A 94 16.36 23.77 -27.74
CA TYR A 94 15.93 25.12 -27.37
C TYR A 94 16.96 25.91 -26.57
N LEU A 95 17.88 25.23 -25.88
CA LEU A 95 18.95 25.87 -25.13
C LEU A 95 20.30 25.71 -25.84
N HIS A 96 20.40 24.80 -26.79
CA HIS A 96 21.52 24.65 -27.70
C HIS A 96 21.02 24.67 -29.15
N TYR A 97 21.69 25.43 -30.02
CA TYR A 97 21.37 25.50 -31.45
C TYR A 97 22.64 25.74 -32.26
N TYR A 98 23.02 24.80 -33.13
CA TYR A 98 24.20 24.90 -34.01
C TYR A 98 25.51 25.29 -33.28
N GLY A 99 25.74 24.76 -32.08
CA GLY A 99 26.95 25.06 -31.29
C GLY A 99 26.93 26.39 -30.54
N TYR A 100 25.77 27.07 -30.52
CA TYR A 100 25.50 28.22 -29.66
C TYR A 100 24.59 27.80 -28.52
N SER A 101 24.89 28.28 -27.31
CA SER A 101 23.96 28.24 -26.19
C SER A 101 23.02 29.44 -26.28
N ILE A 102 21.73 29.18 -26.07
CA ILE A 102 20.65 30.16 -26.09
C ILE A 102 20.27 30.49 -24.65
N LEU A 103 20.48 31.74 -24.25
CA LEU A 103 19.98 32.26 -22.97
C LEU A 103 18.72 33.10 -23.23
N PRO A 104 17.52 32.61 -22.87
CA PRO A 104 16.31 33.40 -22.99
C PRO A 104 16.32 34.56 -21.99
N THR A 105 15.97 35.75 -22.45
CA THR A 105 15.80 36.96 -21.62
C THR A 105 14.39 37.52 -21.78
N PRO A 106 13.89 38.35 -20.85
CA PRO A 106 12.56 38.94 -20.98
C PRO A 106 12.33 39.71 -22.29
N THR A 107 13.40 40.20 -22.92
CA THR A 107 13.36 41.01 -24.15
C THR A 107 13.78 40.24 -25.40
N GLY A 108 14.20 38.97 -25.31
CA GLY A 108 14.66 38.20 -26.46
C GLY A 108 15.49 36.97 -26.10
N SER A 109 16.53 36.70 -26.89
CA SER A 109 17.48 35.60 -26.65
C SER A 109 18.90 36.02 -26.98
N PHE A 110 19.85 35.63 -26.13
CA PHE A 110 21.28 35.79 -26.38
C PHE A 110 21.87 34.47 -26.86
N TYR A 111 22.60 34.51 -27.98
CA TYR A 111 23.32 33.37 -28.54
C TYR A 111 24.79 33.52 -28.20
N ILE A 112 25.36 32.53 -27.52
CA ILE A 112 26.76 32.58 -27.12
C ILE A 112 27.41 31.23 -27.38
N SER A 113 28.54 31.24 -28.08
CA SER A 113 29.32 30.03 -28.31
C SER A 113 30.46 29.96 -27.30
N PHE A 114 30.56 28.82 -26.61
CA PHE A 114 31.67 28.49 -25.75
C PHE A 114 32.08 27.04 -26.00
N PRO A 115 33.38 26.71 -25.88
CA PRO A 115 33.78 25.32 -25.76
C PRO A 115 33.23 24.76 -24.45
N TYR A 116 32.51 23.64 -24.53
CA TYR A 116 31.96 22.95 -23.38
C TYR A 116 32.26 21.46 -23.42
N ILE A 117 32.22 20.85 -22.25
CA ILE A 117 32.25 19.40 -22.06
C ILE A 117 30.96 18.98 -21.38
N ALA A 118 30.39 17.87 -21.87
CA ALA A 118 29.17 17.28 -21.33
C ALA A 118 29.53 16.22 -20.28
N VAL A 119 28.94 16.34 -19.08
CA VAL A 119 29.20 15.45 -17.95
C VAL A 119 27.88 14.95 -17.38
N TYR A 120 27.76 13.64 -17.25
CA TYR A 120 26.64 13.02 -16.54
C TYR A 120 26.97 12.91 -15.06
N GLY A 121 26.09 13.45 -14.22
CA GLY A 121 26.28 13.43 -12.78
C GLY A 121 25.99 12.05 -12.19
N PHE A 122 26.47 11.82 -10.97
CA PHE A 122 26.20 10.59 -10.22
C PHE A 122 24.70 10.22 -10.08
N PRO A 123 23.75 11.17 -9.87
CA PRO A 123 22.33 10.85 -9.82
C PRO A 123 21.82 10.11 -11.07
N PHE A 124 22.34 10.45 -12.25
CA PHE A 124 21.92 9.84 -13.52
C PHE A 124 22.09 8.32 -13.49
N TYR A 125 23.30 7.86 -13.14
CA TYR A 125 23.61 6.44 -13.04
C TYR A 125 22.78 5.74 -11.97
N LEU A 126 22.53 6.42 -10.84
CA LEU A 126 21.67 5.88 -9.78
C LEU A 126 20.20 5.76 -10.21
N PHE A 127 19.67 6.68 -11.02
CA PHE A 127 18.30 6.57 -11.55
C PHE A 127 18.18 5.38 -12.52
N ILE A 128 19.15 5.20 -13.40
CA ILE A 128 19.20 4.05 -14.31
C ILE A 128 19.28 2.74 -13.50
N GLY A 129 20.25 2.63 -12.59
CA GLY A 129 20.43 1.42 -11.78
C GLY A 129 19.21 1.10 -10.90
N ALA A 130 18.64 2.11 -10.24
CA ALA A 130 17.43 1.92 -9.44
C ALA A 130 16.23 1.48 -10.28
N SER A 131 16.09 2.02 -11.49
CA SER A 131 15.00 1.64 -12.40
C SER A 131 15.19 0.23 -12.94
N ALA A 132 16.42 -0.16 -13.27
CA ALA A 132 16.76 -1.54 -13.66
C ALA A 132 16.43 -2.54 -12.53
N ILE A 133 16.79 -2.23 -11.28
CA ILE A 133 16.43 -3.05 -10.12
C ILE A 133 14.91 -3.13 -9.95
N SER A 134 14.19 -2.01 -10.12
CA SER A 134 12.72 -1.99 -10.04
C SER A 134 12.10 -2.88 -11.12
N ALA A 135 12.56 -2.77 -12.36
CA ALA A 135 12.12 -3.59 -13.48
C ALA A 135 12.43 -5.09 -13.25
N LEU A 136 13.62 -5.42 -12.74
CA LEU A 136 13.97 -6.80 -12.39
C LEU A 136 13.09 -7.36 -11.27
N ASN A 137 12.82 -6.57 -10.23
CA ASN A 137 11.92 -6.97 -9.14
C ASN A 137 10.48 -7.19 -9.63
N SER A 138 10.05 -6.34 -10.56
CA SER A 138 8.75 -6.45 -11.22
C SER A 138 8.67 -7.70 -12.09
N ALA A 139 9.68 -7.97 -12.92
CA ALA A 139 9.73 -9.13 -13.81
C ALA A 139 9.81 -10.46 -13.05
N THR A 140 10.62 -10.52 -11.99
CA THR A 140 10.77 -11.72 -11.14
C THR A 140 9.59 -11.94 -10.20
N LYS A 141 8.58 -11.05 -10.19
CA LYS A 141 7.41 -11.10 -9.30
C LYS A 141 7.80 -11.17 -7.82
N ALA A 142 8.94 -10.58 -7.47
CA ALA A 142 9.43 -10.52 -6.10
C ALA A 142 8.39 -9.88 -5.17
N ARG A 143 8.39 -10.21 -3.88
CA ARG A 143 7.62 -9.50 -2.86
C ARG A 143 8.62 -8.89 -1.90
N TRP A 144 8.71 -7.55 -1.90
CA TRP A 144 9.68 -6.82 -1.08
C TRP A 144 9.50 -7.07 0.42
N LEU A 145 8.26 -7.26 0.87
CA LEU A 145 7.93 -7.64 2.24
C LEU A 145 6.87 -8.73 2.20
N SER A 146 7.19 -9.91 2.74
CA SER A 146 6.19 -10.90 3.11
C SER A 146 5.38 -10.35 4.28
N PHE A 147 4.46 -9.42 4.02
CA PHE A 147 3.43 -9.13 5.01
C PHE A 147 2.56 -10.38 5.06
N ARG A 148 2.77 -11.22 6.09
CA ARG A 148 1.95 -12.40 6.33
C ARG A 148 0.53 -11.89 6.55
N ARG A 149 -0.29 -11.93 5.49
CA ARG A 149 -1.71 -11.63 5.58
C ARG A 149 -2.27 -12.70 6.53
N LEU A 150 -2.52 -12.31 7.79
CA LEU A 150 -3.09 -13.22 8.77
C LEU A 150 -4.36 -13.80 8.16
N THR A 151 -4.46 -15.12 8.10
CA THR A 151 -5.73 -15.75 7.73
C THR A 151 -6.78 -15.39 8.79
N LEU A 152 -8.06 -15.52 8.47
CA LEU A 152 -9.13 -15.25 9.43
C LEU A 152 -8.96 -16.13 10.70
N LEU A 153 -8.50 -17.37 10.52
CA LEU A 153 -8.13 -18.26 11.63
C LEU A 153 -6.91 -17.77 12.41
N ASP A 154 -5.85 -17.31 11.74
CA ASP A 154 -4.67 -16.76 12.43
C ASP A 154 -5.04 -15.53 13.26
N LYS A 155 -5.90 -14.65 12.71
CA LYS A 155 -6.40 -13.46 13.41
C LYS A 155 -7.22 -13.86 14.64
N LEU A 156 -8.19 -14.77 14.47
CA LEU A 156 -9.05 -15.21 15.57
C LEU A 156 -8.28 -15.98 16.66
N LYS A 157 -7.24 -16.74 16.29
CA LYS A 157 -6.35 -17.39 17.26
C LYS A 157 -5.60 -16.35 18.09
N LEU A 158 -5.05 -15.32 17.44
CA LEU A 158 -4.35 -14.22 18.09
C LEU A 158 -5.28 -13.44 19.03
N ASP A 159 -6.53 -13.22 18.60
CA ASP A 159 -7.55 -12.54 19.40
C ASP A 159 -8.05 -13.41 20.56
N LEU A 160 -8.08 -14.75 20.41
CA LEU A 160 -8.34 -15.69 21.50
C LEU A 160 -7.22 -15.64 22.56
N GLU A 161 -5.95 -15.67 22.15
CA GLU A 161 -4.79 -15.55 23.04
C GLU A 161 -4.78 -14.21 23.80
N ARG A 162 -5.26 -13.13 23.17
CA ARG A 162 -5.42 -11.80 23.78
C ARG A 162 -6.71 -11.66 24.61
N GLY A 163 -7.60 -12.64 24.56
CA GLY A 163 -8.90 -12.60 25.23
C GLY A 163 -9.92 -11.65 24.59
N GLU A 164 -9.73 -11.22 23.36
CA GLU A 164 -10.63 -10.32 22.62
C GLU A 164 -11.55 -11.06 21.64
N ILE A 165 -11.67 -12.38 21.76
CA ILE A 165 -12.41 -13.24 20.81
C ILE A 165 -13.85 -12.77 20.54
N ILE A 166 -14.55 -12.26 21.55
CA ILE A 166 -15.93 -11.78 21.42
C ILE A 166 -16.01 -10.58 20.46
N LYS A 167 -15.10 -9.61 20.58
CA LYS A 167 -15.04 -8.44 19.68
C LYS A 167 -14.77 -8.87 18.24
N SER A 168 -13.90 -9.86 18.05
CA SER A 168 -13.56 -10.35 16.72
C SER A 168 -14.69 -11.16 16.08
N LEU A 169 -15.42 -11.95 16.87
CA LEU A 169 -16.63 -12.64 16.42
C LEU A 169 -17.78 -11.67 16.14
N MET A 170 -17.92 -10.57 16.90
CA MET A 170 -18.86 -9.48 16.57
C MET A 170 -18.52 -8.81 15.25
N SER A 171 -17.24 -8.50 15.02
CA SER A 171 -16.79 -7.95 13.72
C SER A 171 -17.09 -8.90 12.56
N LEU A 172 -17.00 -10.21 12.80
CA LEU A 172 -17.34 -11.24 11.83
C LEU A 172 -18.86 -11.28 11.59
N ALA A 173 -19.68 -11.28 12.64
CA ALA A 173 -21.14 -11.24 12.54
C ALA A 173 -21.65 -9.99 11.80
N ASN A 174 -21.09 -8.81 12.09
CA ASN A 174 -21.37 -7.57 11.37
C ASN A 174 -21.07 -7.69 9.87
N SER A 175 -19.96 -8.35 9.50
CA SER A 175 -19.60 -8.54 8.08
C SER A 175 -20.57 -9.43 7.31
N PHE A 176 -21.32 -10.27 8.02
CA PHE A 176 -22.37 -11.15 7.46
C PHE A 176 -23.79 -10.60 7.66
N TYR A 177 -23.95 -9.36 8.14
CA TYR A 177 -25.26 -8.75 8.42
C TYR A 177 -26.14 -9.62 9.35
N LEU A 178 -25.53 -10.24 10.35
CA LEU A 178 -26.24 -11.02 11.37
C LEU A 178 -26.68 -10.12 12.52
N ASP A 179 -27.92 -10.29 12.97
CA ASP A 179 -28.38 -9.69 14.22
C ASP A 179 -27.73 -10.42 15.40
N TYR A 180 -27.12 -9.65 16.31
CA TYR A 180 -26.52 -10.19 17.53
C TYR A 180 -26.81 -9.31 18.73
N ALA A 181 -26.87 -9.93 19.90
CA ALA A 181 -26.95 -9.26 21.18
C ALA A 181 -25.67 -9.53 21.98
N THR A 182 -25.19 -8.56 22.74
CA THR A 182 -24.06 -8.71 23.66
C THR A 182 -24.53 -8.48 25.07
N ILE A 183 -24.04 -9.29 26.01
CA ILE A 183 -24.23 -9.06 27.45
C ILE A 183 -22.85 -8.91 28.08
N GLY A 184 -22.50 -7.65 28.36
CA GLY A 184 -21.15 -7.26 28.75
C GLY A 184 -20.10 -7.62 27.71
N ASP A 185 -18.83 -7.67 28.13
CA ASP A 185 -17.69 -7.97 27.26
C ASP A 185 -17.42 -9.48 27.07
N SER A 186 -18.26 -10.33 27.67
CA SER A 186 -17.97 -11.77 27.83
C SER A 186 -18.91 -12.69 27.05
N THR A 187 -20.05 -12.20 26.55
CA THR A 187 -21.03 -13.05 25.87
C THR A 187 -21.59 -12.41 24.62
N LEU A 188 -21.67 -13.21 23.56
CA LEU A 188 -22.21 -12.88 22.26
C LEU A 188 -23.32 -13.87 21.93
N LYS A 189 -24.52 -13.37 21.68
CA LYS A 189 -25.67 -14.16 21.23
C LYS A 189 -25.97 -13.83 19.78
N ILE A 190 -25.97 -14.84 18.93
CA ILE A 190 -26.35 -14.76 17.51
C ILE A 190 -27.51 -15.74 17.31
N ASN A 191 -28.74 -15.25 17.21
CA ASN A 191 -29.95 -16.08 17.20
C ASN A 191 -29.97 -17.08 18.39
N ASP A 192 -29.94 -18.38 18.11
CA ASP A 192 -29.92 -19.45 19.13
C ASP A 192 -28.49 -19.87 19.54
N LEU A 193 -27.45 -19.27 18.98
CA LEU A 193 -26.05 -19.55 19.32
C LEU A 193 -25.59 -18.58 20.40
N VAL A 194 -25.10 -19.10 21.53
CA VAL A 194 -24.50 -18.30 22.60
C VAL A 194 -23.01 -18.61 22.69
N VAL A 195 -22.17 -17.61 22.47
CA VAL A 195 -20.72 -17.70 22.61
C VAL A 195 -20.29 -16.94 23.86
N THR A 196 -19.64 -17.63 24.78
CA THR A 196 -19.22 -17.08 26.08
C THR A 196 -17.71 -17.22 26.28
N LYS A 197 -17.09 -16.19 26.86
CA LYS A 197 -15.71 -16.19 27.34
C LYS A 197 -15.68 -16.50 28.84
N GLY A 198 -14.99 -17.56 29.25
CA GLY A 198 -14.83 -17.93 30.66
C GLY A 198 -14.64 -19.44 30.87
N ASP A 199 -13.94 -19.80 31.94
CA ASP A 199 -13.54 -21.18 32.25
C ASP A 199 -14.67 -22.04 32.84
N GLU A 200 -15.84 -21.47 33.15
CA GLU A 200 -16.97 -22.22 33.71
C GLU A 200 -18.31 -21.82 33.10
N PRO A 201 -19.23 -22.78 32.90
CA PRO A 201 -20.61 -22.47 32.59
C PRO A 201 -21.25 -21.86 33.86
N LYS A 202 -21.11 -20.55 34.05
CA LYS A 202 -22.15 -19.83 34.80
C LYS A 202 -23.39 -19.93 33.93
N ILE A 203 -24.21 -20.95 34.21
CA ILE A 203 -25.52 -21.17 33.60
C ILE A 203 -26.36 -19.95 33.98
N SER A 204 -26.25 -18.88 33.18
CA SER A 204 -27.23 -17.82 33.21
C SER A 204 -28.53 -18.44 32.70
N LEU A 205 -29.48 -18.60 33.63
CA LEU A 205 -30.87 -19.04 33.42
C LEU A 205 -31.63 -18.28 32.31
N LEU A 206 -31.01 -17.29 31.68
CA LEU A 206 -31.59 -16.40 30.68
C LEU A 206 -31.53 -16.94 29.24
N PHE A 207 -30.73 -17.99 28.97
CA PHE A 207 -30.68 -18.65 27.65
C PHE A 207 -30.77 -20.17 27.82
N SER A 208 -31.96 -20.66 28.10
CA SER A 208 -32.27 -22.08 28.32
C SER A 208 -32.41 -22.91 27.05
N SER A 209 -32.49 -22.28 25.87
CA SER A 209 -32.64 -22.97 24.57
C SER A 209 -31.61 -22.47 23.55
N GLY A 210 -30.74 -23.36 23.07
CA GLY A 210 -29.78 -23.05 22.01
C GLY A 210 -28.43 -23.76 22.11
N GLU A 211 -27.64 -23.69 21.03
CA GLU A 211 -26.26 -24.19 20.99
C GLU A 211 -25.35 -23.21 21.75
N LYS A 212 -24.40 -23.72 22.54
CA LYS A 212 -23.49 -22.88 23.32
C LYS A 212 -22.03 -23.22 23.06
N ILE A 213 -21.19 -22.19 22.93
CA ILE A 213 -19.74 -22.31 22.77
C ILE A 213 -19.07 -21.53 23.89
N PHE A 214 -18.26 -22.20 24.70
CA PHE A 214 -17.50 -21.59 25.79
C PHE A 214 -16.02 -21.63 25.45
N PHE A 215 -15.42 -20.45 25.32
CA PHE A 215 -13.98 -20.29 25.13
C PHE A 215 -13.30 -20.16 26.50
N GLY A 216 -12.69 -21.25 26.96
CA GLY A 216 -11.79 -21.28 28.12
C GLY A 216 -10.34 -20.98 27.73
N LYS A 217 -9.44 -20.99 28.72
CA LYS A 217 -8.00 -20.69 28.49
C LYS A 217 -7.31 -21.68 27.54
N ASN A 218 -7.63 -22.97 27.66
CA ASN A 218 -6.94 -24.04 26.92
C ASN A 218 -7.86 -24.88 26.03
N HIS A 219 -9.17 -24.93 26.34
CA HIS A 219 -10.14 -25.77 25.65
C HIS A 219 -11.41 -24.98 25.34
N VAL A 220 -12.12 -25.43 24.31
CA VAL A 220 -13.43 -24.90 23.92
C VAL A 220 -14.48 -25.95 24.22
N LEU A 221 -15.48 -25.58 25.02
CA LEU A 221 -16.58 -26.47 25.37
C LEU A 221 -17.79 -26.10 24.50
N TYR A 222 -18.29 -27.08 23.76
CA TYR A 222 -19.50 -26.95 22.96
C TYR A 222 -20.63 -27.73 23.63
N GLN A 223 -21.79 -27.10 23.73
CA GLN A 223 -23.04 -27.73 24.13
C GLN A 223 -24.00 -27.71 22.95
N ASP A 224 -24.44 -28.88 22.51
CA ASP A 224 -25.43 -29.00 21.44
C ASP A 224 -26.86 -28.69 21.96
N ARG A 225 -27.83 -28.56 21.04
CA ARG A 225 -29.24 -28.31 21.38
C ARG A 225 -29.85 -29.40 22.27
N GLU A 226 -29.33 -30.62 22.15
CA GLU A 226 -29.76 -31.79 22.91
C GLU A 226 -29.07 -31.87 24.29
N GLY A 227 -28.16 -30.94 24.59
CA GLY A 227 -27.45 -30.86 25.86
C GLY A 227 -26.17 -31.68 25.94
N GLU A 228 -25.77 -32.39 24.87
CA GLU A 228 -24.49 -33.10 24.82
C GLU A 228 -23.31 -32.13 24.89
N LEU A 229 -22.32 -32.45 25.73
CA LEU A 229 -21.11 -31.68 25.92
C LEU A 229 -19.94 -32.29 25.15
N ARG A 230 -19.29 -31.49 24.31
CA ARG A 230 -18.09 -31.89 23.57
C ARG A 230 -16.95 -30.92 23.85
N TYR A 231 -15.77 -31.47 24.09
CA TYR A 231 -14.54 -30.71 24.30
C TYR A 231 -13.74 -30.67 23.01
N TYR A 232 -13.34 -29.47 22.62
CA TYR A 232 -12.53 -29.23 21.44
C TYR A 232 -11.25 -28.48 21.81
N ASP A 233 -10.20 -28.73 21.04
CA ASP A 233 -9.03 -27.88 21.07
C ASP A 233 -9.36 -26.47 20.59
N SER A 234 -8.59 -25.48 21.05
CA SER A 234 -8.81 -24.06 20.73
C SER A 234 -8.96 -23.78 19.22
N LEU A 235 -8.19 -24.46 18.37
CA LEU A 235 -8.27 -24.29 16.92
C LEU A 235 -9.53 -24.95 16.32
N GLU A 236 -9.93 -26.11 16.83
CA GLU A 236 -11.15 -26.80 16.39
C GLU A 236 -12.41 -26.07 16.86
N GLY A 237 -12.39 -25.56 18.09
CA GLY A 237 -13.46 -24.71 18.63
C GLY A 237 -13.63 -23.40 17.84
N LEU A 238 -12.54 -22.78 17.39
CA LEU A 238 -12.61 -21.62 16.49
C LEU A 238 -13.23 -21.99 15.13
N LYS A 239 -12.84 -23.12 14.53
CA LYS A 239 -13.43 -23.60 13.28
C LYS A 239 -14.93 -23.86 13.44
N LEU A 240 -15.31 -24.52 14.54
CA LEU A 240 -16.70 -24.79 14.88
C LEU A 240 -17.51 -23.50 15.05
N ALA A 241 -16.97 -22.52 15.78
CA ALA A 241 -17.64 -21.23 15.97
C ALA A 241 -17.88 -20.50 14.64
N ILE A 242 -16.87 -20.47 13.75
CA ILE A 242 -17.01 -19.88 12.42
C ILE A 242 -18.06 -20.64 11.60
N GLN A 243 -18.00 -21.98 11.60
CA GLN A 243 -18.95 -22.82 10.89
C GLN A 243 -20.39 -22.55 11.36
N LYS A 244 -20.63 -22.53 12.67
CA LYS A 244 -21.95 -22.28 13.25
C LYS A 244 -22.47 -20.89 12.94
N ILE A 245 -21.61 -19.86 12.98
CA ILE A 245 -22.00 -18.51 12.57
C ILE A 245 -22.39 -18.45 11.09
N LEU A 246 -21.65 -19.15 10.21
CA LEU A 246 -21.96 -19.23 8.78
C LEU A 246 -23.24 -20.02 8.49
N GLU A 247 -23.51 -21.10 9.23
CA GLU A 247 -24.78 -21.83 9.14
C GLU A 247 -25.96 -20.89 9.44
N LYS A 248 -25.82 -20.01 10.43
CA LYS A 248 -26.86 -19.03 10.78
C LYS A 248 -27.00 -17.90 9.76
N SER A 249 -25.92 -17.46 9.10
CA SER A 249 -26.02 -16.48 8.01
C SER A 249 -26.77 -17.04 6.81
N ASN A 250 -26.51 -18.30 6.44
CA ASN A 250 -27.19 -18.97 5.33
C ASN A 250 -28.69 -19.14 5.59
N PHE A 251 -29.07 -19.43 6.85
CA PHE A 251 -30.47 -19.52 7.25
C PHE A 251 -31.21 -18.19 7.11
N ASN A 252 -30.55 -17.07 7.46
CA ASN A 252 -31.13 -15.74 7.36
C ASN A 252 -31.29 -15.28 5.90
N THR A 253 -30.36 -15.66 5.01
CA THR A 253 -30.51 -15.43 3.56
C THR A 253 -31.62 -16.27 2.92
N GLY A 254 -31.95 -17.44 3.48
CA GLY A 254 -33.09 -18.26 3.05
C GLY A 254 -34.44 -17.60 3.36
N LEU A 255 -34.61 -17.11 4.60
CA LEU A 255 -35.82 -16.39 5.02
C LEU A 255 -36.03 -15.06 4.28
N ARG A 256 -34.94 -14.40 3.88
CA ARG A 256 -34.99 -13.13 3.12
C ARG A 256 -35.41 -13.31 1.65
N LYS A 257 -35.40 -14.54 1.13
CA LYS A 257 -35.90 -14.85 -0.21
C LYS A 257 -37.42 -14.92 -0.26
N ASP A 258 -38.07 -15.41 0.81
CA ASP A 258 -39.53 -15.56 0.86
C ASP A 258 -40.28 -14.27 1.17
N SER A 259 -39.64 -13.27 1.80
CA SER A 259 -40.31 -12.00 2.12
C SER A 259 -40.51 -11.06 0.92
N ASN A 260 -39.96 -11.38 -0.25
CA ASN A 260 -40.13 -10.60 -1.49
C ASN A 260 -41.14 -11.22 -2.47
N GLU A 261 -41.73 -12.39 -2.17
CA GLU A 261 -42.76 -13.02 -3.02
C GLU A 261 -44.21 -12.67 -2.59
N LEU A 262 -44.40 -11.78 -1.61
CA LEU A 262 -45.72 -11.27 -1.20
C LEU A 262 -46.07 -9.89 -1.77
N TYR A 263 -45.25 -9.36 -2.67
CA TYR A 263 -45.57 -8.20 -3.52
C TYR A 263 -45.18 -8.49 -4.97
N ASN A 264 -45.96 -9.33 -5.63
CA ASN A 264 -46.20 -9.30 -7.07
C ASN A 264 -47.62 -9.81 -7.36
#